data_AF-A0A2R6DXX2-F1
#
_entry.id   AF-A0A2R6DXX2-F1
#
_cell.length_a   1.000
_cell.length_b   1.000
_cell.length_c   1.000
_cell.angle_alpha   90.00
_cell.angle_beta   90.00
_cell.angle_gamma   90.00
#
_symmetry.space_group_name_H-M   'P 1'
#
loop_
_entity.id
_entity.type
_entity.pdbx_description
1 polymer ?
#
loop_
_entity_poly.entity_id
_entity_poly.type
_entity_poly.pdbx_seq_one_letter_code
_entity_poly.pdbx_strand_id
1 'polypeptide(L)'
;MPFLTIGSARLATVAVLLSALVFVAVEGVLMAGFLGSIDQFVRDRRYDVVGNVRRFAVRVVAFQAIAFCSLLVSMAVLLVSPPLAVVGFAVGLVVYLLVYLTPFLVVVADLPLLAAFRRSVRLTTGRIEPVAFAAGYALVVAVVSLPVSVITNGGIPGVVLAAAIVGPAGLFLRPSPSGSPGRCSHRLTTTGRRPPTERNTPTGSVALGGL
;
A
#
# COMPACT_ATOMS: atom_id res chain seq x y z
N MET A 1 34.68 35.29 3.03
CA MET A 1 34.07 34.70 1.82
C MET A 1 32.80 33.89 2.14
N PRO A 2 31.67 34.51 2.53
CA PRO A 2 30.42 33.80 2.85
C PRO A 2 29.43 33.62 1.66
N PHE A 3 29.61 34.35 0.55
CA PHE A 3 28.65 34.35 -0.57
C PHE A 3 28.66 33.05 -1.40
N LEU A 4 29.79 32.35 -1.48
CA LEU A 4 29.90 31.06 -2.18
C LEU A 4 29.15 29.93 -1.47
N THR A 5 29.08 29.95 -0.13
CA THR A 5 28.43 28.91 0.68
C THR A 5 26.90 28.97 0.63
N ILE A 6 26.32 30.17 0.46
CA ILE A 6 24.86 30.34 0.37
C ILE A 6 24.34 29.79 -0.98
N GLY A 7 25.10 29.95 -2.05
CA GLY A 7 24.78 29.40 -3.37
C GLY A 7 24.78 27.87 -3.37
N SER A 8 25.81 27.25 -2.79
CA SER A 8 25.91 25.79 -2.69
C SER A 8 24.85 25.18 -1.77
N ALA A 9 24.51 25.85 -0.66
CA ALA A 9 23.47 25.38 0.25
C ALA A 9 22.10 25.35 -0.42
N ARG A 10 21.73 26.41 -1.16
CA ARG A 10 20.46 26.46 -1.90
C ARG A 10 20.39 25.40 -3.00
N LEU A 11 21.47 25.21 -3.76
CA LEU A 11 21.57 24.17 -4.77
C LEU A 11 21.42 22.77 -4.17
N ALA A 12 22.07 22.52 -3.02
CA ALA A 12 21.95 21.26 -2.30
C ALA A 12 20.51 21.02 -1.82
N THR A 13 19.84 22.02 -1.24
CA THR A 13 18.44 21.90 -0.83
C THR A 13 17.52 21.61 -2.01
N VAL A 14 17.68 22.31 -3.13
CA VAL A 14 16.89 22.07 -4.34
C VAL A 14 17.15 20.65 -4.88
N ALA A 15 18.41 20.21 -4.93
CA ALA A 15 18.75 18.86 -5.37
C ALA A 15 18.13 17.78 -4.48
N VAL A 16 18.14 17.97 -3.16
CA VAL A 16 17.50 17.05 -2.20
C VAL A 16 15.99 17.00 -2.40
N LEU A 17 15.33 18.16 -2.55
CA LEU A 17 13.89 18.22 -2.77
C LEU A 17 13.48 17.58 -4.11
N LEU A 18 14.24 17.82 -5.18
CA LEU A 18 14.01 17.19 -6.48
C LEU A 18 14.22 15.68 -6.41
N SER A 19 15.28 15.22 -5.74
CA SER A 19 15.55 13.80 -5.56
C SER A 19 14.44 13.11 -4.77
N ALA A 20 13.94 13.76 -3.72
CA ALA A 20 12.81 13.28 -2.94
C ALA A 20 11.52 13.20 -3.77
N LEU A 21 11.25 14.21 -4.61
CA LEU A 21 10.08 14.20 -5.49
C LEU A 21 10.15 13.06 -6.52
N VAL A 22 11.32 12.85 -7.13
CA VAL A 22 11.56 11.74 -8.06
C VAL A 22 11.37 10.40 -7.35
N PHE A 23 11.91 10.26 -6.14
CA PHE A 23 11.76 9.06 -5.33
C PHE A 23 10.28 8.73 -5.06
N VAL A 24 9.50 9.71 -4.59
CA VAL A 24 8.05 9.56 -4.34
C VAL A 24 7.29 9.17 -5.60
N ALA A 25 7.62 9.77 -6.74
CA ALA A 25 6.99 9.47 -8.02
C ALA A 25 7.30 8.03 -8.47
N VAL A 26 8.57 7.62 -8.41
CA VAL A 26 9.01 6.26 -8.77
C VAL A 26 8.37 5.23 -7.85
N GLU A 27 8.37 5.49 -6.54
CA GLU A 27 7.76 4.61 -5.54
C GLU A 27 6.26 4.45 -5.80
N GLY A 28 5.53 5.55 -6.03
CA GLY A 28 4.10 5.51 -6.31
C GLY A 28 3.75 4.78 -7.60
N VAL A 29 4.54 4.97 -8.67
CA VAL A 29 4.39 4.23 -9.93
C VAL A 29 4.64 2.74 -9.73
N LEU A 30 5.71 2.38 -9.02
CA LEU A 30 6.07 0.99 -8.76
C LEU A 30 4.99 0.30 -7.91
N MET A 31 4.50 1.00 -6.88
CA MET A 31 3.43 0.53 -6.01
C MET A 31 2.11 0.34 -6.78
N ALA A 32 1.75 1.28 -7.66
CA ALA A 32 0.56 1.18 -8.51
C ALA A 32 0.62 -0.04 -9.46
N GLY A 33 1.75 -0.23 -10.13
CA GLY A 33 1.97 -1.37 -11.01
C GLY A 33 1.95 -2.70 -10.26
N PHE A 34 2.61 -2.77 -9.10
CA PHE A 34 2.69 -3.96 -8.27
C PHE A 34 1.33 -4.36 -7.70
N LEU A 35 0.63 -3.43 -7.02
CA LEU A 35 -0.68 -3.69 -6.44
C LEU A 35 -1.71 -4.06 -7.52
N GLY A 36 -1.72 -3.34 -8.65
CA GLY A 36 -2.67 -3.61 -9.72
C GLY A 36 -2.44 -4.97 -10.35
N SER A 37 -1.17 -5.36 -10.51
CA SER A 37 -0.81 -6.67 -11.05
C SER A 37 -1.20 -7.82 -10.11
N ILE A 38 -1.11 -7.61 -8.79
CA ILE A 38 -1.58 -8.60 -7.81
C ILE A 38 -3.09 -8.78 -7.90
N ASP A 39 -3.86 -7.69 -7.91
CA ASP A 39 -5.33 -7.77 -8.01
C ASP A 39 -5.77 -8.47 -9.31
N GLN A 40 -5.15 -8.10 -10.43
CA GLN A 40 -5.42 -8.72 -11.73
C GLN A 40 -5.02 -10.20 -11.78
N PHE A 41 -3.90 -10.57 -11.17
CA PHE A 41 -3.50 -11.97 -11.11
C PHE A 41 -4.47 -12.81 -10.28
N VAL A 42 -4.96 -12.26 -9.16
CA VAL A 42 -5.93 -12.93 -8.29
C VAL A 42 -7.28 -13.10 -8.99
N ARG A 43 -7.73 -12.11 -9.77
CA ARG A 43 -9.03 -12.17 -10.48
C ARG A 43 -8.98 -12.96 -11.79
N ASP A 44 -8.04 -12.63 -12.65
CA ASP A 44 -8.06 -13.03 -14.06
C ASP A 44 -6.88 -13.94 -14.46
N ARG A 45 -5.97 -14.25 -13.53
CA ARG A 45 -4.71 -14.98 -13.81
C ARG A 45 -3.84 -14.32 -14.89
N ARG A 46 -3.97 -13.00 -15.06
CA ARG A 46 -3.20 -12.19 -16.03
C ARG A 46 -2.31 -11.19 -15.31
N TYR A 47 -1.25 -10.76 -16.00
CA TYR A 47 -0.31 -9.74 -15.53
C TYR A 47 -0.20 -8.63 -16.58
N ASP A 48 -0.67 -7.42 -16.26
CA ASP A 48 -0.44 -6.23 -17.07
C ASP A 48 0.01 -5.05 -16.19
N VAL A 49 1.32 -4.95 -15.96
CA VAL A 49 1.90 -3.90 -15.13
C VAL A 49 1.69 -2.52 -15.77
N VAL A 50 1.84 -2.41 -17.09
CA VAL A 50 1.83 -1.11 -17.79
C VAL A 50 0.42 -0.52 -17.82
N GLY A 51 -0.59 -1.34 -18.10
CA GLY A 51 -1.99 -0.95 -18.04
C GLY A 51 -2.39 -0.50 -16.63
N ASN A 52 -1.96 -1.24 -15.61
CA ASN A 52 -2.22 -0.90 -14.21
C ASN A 52 -1.52 0.40 -13.77
N VAL A 53 -0.26 0.62 -14.18
CA VAL A 53 0.44 1.88 -13.94
C VAL A 53 -0.33 3.05 -14.56
N ARG A 54 -0.72 2.96 -15.84
CA ARG A 54 -1.49 4.03 -16.51
C ARG A 54 -2.80 4.35 -15.80
N ARG A 55 -3.47 3.33 -15.25
CA ARG A 55 -4.75 3.49 -14.57
C ARG A 55 -4.62 4.08 -13.16
N PHE A 56 -3.62 3.65 -12.39
CA PHE A 56 -3.55 3.95 -10.96
C PHE A 56 -2.43 4.90 -10.54
N ALA A 57 -1.41 5.14 -11.38
CA ALA A 57 -0.22 5.91 -11.01
C ALA A 57 -0.57 7.28 -10.43
N VAL A 58 -1.45 8.06 -11.07
CA VAL A 58 -1.79 9.40 -10.58
C VAL A 58 -2.37 9.36 -9.17
N ARG A 59 -3.29 8.42 -8.90
CA ARG A 59 -3.94 8.31 -7.59
C ARG A 59 -2.97 7.83 -6.51
N VAL A 60 -2.12 6.86 -6.84
CA VAL A 60 -1.14 6.28 -5.89
C VAL A 60 0.02 7.25 -5.64
N VAL A 61 0.52 7.96 -6.66
CA VAL A 61 1.54 9.00 -6.51
C VAL A 61 1.01 10.17 -5.70
N ALA A 62 -0.24 10.62 -5.95
CA ALA A 62 -0.85 11.67 -5.14
C ALA A 62 -0.94 11.28 -3.66
N PHE A 63 -1.32 10.03 -3.38
CA PHE A 63 -1.31 9.48 -2.04
C PHE A 63 0.10 9.47 -1.42
N GLN A 64 1.10 9.00 -2.16
CA GLN A 64 2.49 8.94 -1.69
C GLN A 64 3.05 10.35 -1.41
N ALA A 65 2.70 11.33 -2.25
CA ALA A 65 3.06 12.72 -2.04
C ALA A 65 2.45 13.28 -0.75
N ILE A 66 1.17 12.97 -0.45
CA ILE A 66 0.53 13.38 0.80
C ILE A 66 1.23 12.73 2.00
N ALA A 67 1.52 11.43 1.92
CA ALA A 67 2.23 10.71 2.98
C ALA A 67 3.64 11.29 3.22
N PHE A 68 4.36 11.60 2.15
CA PHE A 68 5.68 12.23 2.21
C PHE A 68 5.63 13.64 2.81
N CYS A 69 4.65 14.47 2.40
CA CYS A 69 4.43 15.79 3.01
C CYS A 69 4.12 15.67 4.51
N SER A 70 3.31 14.68 4.92
CA SER A 70 3.04 14.43 6.33
C SER A 70 4.33 14.08 7.10
N LEU A 71 5.20 13.26 6.51
CA LEU A 71 6.50 12.93 7.10
C LEU A 71 7.39 14.17 7.28
N LEU A 72 7.47 15.05 6.27
CA LEU A 72 8.23 16.29 6.35
C LEU A 72 7.72 17.21 7.47
N VAL A 73 6.40 17.32 7.64
CA VAL A 73 5.79 18.08 8.74
C VAL A 73 6.16 17.45 10.08
N SER A 74 6.08 16.13 10.21
CA SER A 74 6.49 15.43 11.44
C SER A 74 7.98 15.67 11.77
N MET A 75 8.86 15.65 10.76
CA MET A 75 10.29 15.96 10.94
C MET A 75 10.51 17.41 11.37
N ALA A 76 9.79 18.36 10.78
CA ALA A 76 9.89 19.77 11.16
C ALA A 76 9.48 19.99 12.63
N VAL A 77 8.41 19.34 13.09
CA VAL A 77 8.00 19.37 14.50
C VAL A 77 9.06 18.75 15.41
N LEU A 78 9.67 17.64 14.98
CA LEU A 78 10.76 16.98 15.69
C LEU A 78 11.96 17.91 15.94
N LEU A 79 12.32 18.71 14.95
CA LEU A 79 13.43 19.67 15.04
C LEU A 79 13.14 20.79 16.05
N VAL A 80 11.88 21.22 16.19
CA VAL A 80 11.50 22.31 17.09
C VAL A 80 11.39 21.81 18.53
N SER A 81 10.92 20.58 18.75
CA SER A 81 10.74 20.03 20.10
C SER A 81 11.07 18.54 20.16
N PRO A 82 12.31 18.18 20.57
CA PRO A 82 12.73 16.80 20.74
C PRO A 82 11.88 15.96 21.72
N PRO A 83 11.34 16.50 22.84
CA PRO A 83 10.45 15.72 23.71
C PRO A 83 9.15 15.33 23.00
N LEU A 84 8.64 16.19 22.12
CA LEU A 84 7.48 15.88 21.28
C LEU A 84 7.81 14.85 20.19
N ALA A 85 9.08 14.51 19.97
CA ALA A 85 9.49 13.57 18.94
C ALA A 85 8.87 12.19 19.13
N VAL A 86 8.89 11.69 20.37
CA VAL A 86 8.36 10.36 20.69
C VAL A 86 6.85 10.32 20.46
N VAL A 87 6.15 11.37 20.89
CA VAL A 87 4.69 11.49 20.71
C VAL A 87 4.34 11.64 19.23
N GLY A 88 5.05 12.52 18.51
CA GLY A 88 4.84 12.74 17.08
C GLY A 88 5.14 11.51 16.24
N PHE A 89 6.18 10.75 16.60
CA PHE A 89 6.48 9.45 15.98
C PHE A 89 5.36 8.44 16.23
N ALA A 90 4.90 8.30 17.47
CA ALA A 90 3.80 7.39 17.81
C ALA A 90 2.51 7.75 17.07
N VAL A 91 2.13 9.04 17.05
CA VAL A 91 0.96 9.53 16.30
C VAL A 91 1.14 9.31 14.81
N GLY A 92 2.30 9.64 14.25
CA GLY A 92 2.62 9.42 12.84
C GLY A 92 2.53 7.95 12.46
N LEU A 93 2.97 7.05 13.33
CA LEU A 93 2.88 5.61 13.13
C LEU A 93 1.43 5.12 13.16
N VAL A 94 0.59 5.63 14.07
CA VAL A 94 -0.85 5.34 14.10
C VAL A 94 -1.55 5.86 12.84
N VAL A 95 -1.24 7.08 12.41
CA VAL A 95 -1.77 7.65 11.16
C VAL A 95 -1.32 6.81 9.97
N TYR A 96 -0.04 6.46 9.89
CA TYR A 96 0.47 5.59 8.84
C TYR A 96 -0.29 4.26 8.83
N LEU A 97 -0.53 3.65 9.99
CA LEU A 97 -1.33 2.43 10.13
C LEU A 97 -2.76 2.58 9.56
N LEU A 98 -3.43 3.67 9.94
CA LEU A 98 -4.80 3.97 9.50
C LEU A 98 -4.88 4.17 7.98
N VAL A 99 -3.79 4.67 7.41
CA VAL A 99 -3.71 5.13 6.03
C VAL A 99 -3.05 4.08 5.12
N TYR A 100 -2.36 3.08 5.69
CA TYR A 100 -1.65 2.01 5.01
C TYR A 100 -2.53 1.17 4.07
N LEU A 101 -3.82 0.99 4.41
CA LEU A 101 -4.76 0.24 3.58
C LEU A 101 -5.30 1.04 2.38
N THR A 102 -5.12 2.36 2.38
CA THR A 102 -5.66 3.27 1.35
C THR A 102 -5.17 2.93 -0.06
N PRO A 103 -3.86 2.77 -0.35
CA PRO A 103 -3.41 2.46 -1.71
C PRO A 103 -3.94 1.11 -2.19
N PHE A 104 -4.07 0.13 -1.29
CA PHE A 104 -4.68 -1.16 -1.61
C PHE A 104 -6.16 -0.99 -1.98
N LEU A 105 -6.93 -0.21 -1.21
CA LEU A 105 -8.35 0.07 -1.50
C LEU A 105 -8.54 0.88 -2.79
N VAL A 106 -7.62 1.80 -3.12
CA VAL A 106 -7.65 2.55 -4.38
C VAL A 106 -7.49 1.62 -5.57
N VAL A 107 -6.61 0.61 -5.47
CA VAL A 107 -6.34 -0.31 -6.57
C VAL A 107 -7.39 -1.42 -6.66
N VAL A 108 -7.62 -2.13 -5.56
CA VAL A 108 -8.50 -3.31 -5.52
C VAL A 108 -9.97 -2.92 -5.66
N ALA A 109 -10.42 -1.87 -4.97
CA ALA A 109 -11.82 -1.46 -5.01
C ALA A 109 -12.09 -0.37 -6.05
N ASP A 110 -11.07 0.08 -6.80
CA ASP A 110 -11.12 1.20 -7.74
C ASP A 110 -11.83 2.45 -7.17
N LEU A 111 -11.61 2.70 -5.88
CA LEU A 111 -12.27 3.80 -5.17
C LEU A 111 -11.52 5.12 -5.38
N PRO A 112 -12.23 6.26 -5.38
CA PRO A 112 -11.58 7.55 -5.30
C PRO A 112 -10.86 7.69 -3.94
N LEU A 113 -9.75 8.44 -3.93
CA LEU A 113 -8.82 8.52 -2.80
C LEU A 113 -9.53 8.81 -1.46
N LEU A 114 -10.47 9.75 -1.44
CA LEU A 114 -11.21 10.12 -0.23
C LEU A 114 -12.13 9.00 0.28
N ALA A 115 -12.78 8.26 -0.63
CA ALA A 115 -13.62 7.13 -0.25
C ALA A 115 -12.78 5.95 0.25
N ALA A 116 -11.63 5.71 -0.39
CA ALA A 116 -10.66 4.72 0.05
C ALA A 116 -10.14 5.03 1.46
N PHE A 117 -9.80 6.30 1.74
CA PHE A 117 -9.34 6.74 3.06
C PHE A 117 -10.42 6.53 4.13
N ARG A 118 -11.65 6.99 3.90
CA ARG A 118 -12.77 6.80 4.85
C ARG A 118 -13.04 5.32 5.12
N ARG A 119 -12.96 4.49 4.08
CA ARG A 119 -13.13 3.04 4.20
C ARG A 119 -11.98 2.40 4.96
N SER A 120 -10.74 2.85 4.74
CA SER A 120 -9.55 2.43 5.50
C SER A 120 -9.74 2.69 6.99
N VAL A 121 -10.09 3.93 7.36
CA VAL A 121 -10.33 4.30 8.76
C VAL A 121 -11.42 3.45 9.39
N ARG A 122 -12.55 3.24 8.71
CA ARG A 122 -13.66 2.42 9.22
C ARG A 122 -13.27 0.95 9.42
N LEU A 123 -12.45 0.38 8.55
CA LEU A 123 -11.97 -1.00 8.67
C LEU A 123 -11.00 -1.13 9.85
N THR A 124 -10.14 -0.14 10.07
CA THR A 124 -9.14 -0.16 11.13
C THR A 124 -9.71 0.16 12.51
N THR A 125 -10.73 1.02 12.61
CA THR A 125 -11.38 1.33 13.91
C THR A 125 -12.45 0.32 14.31
N GLY A 126 -12.98 -0.45 13.37
CA GLY A 126 -14.08 -1.40 13.63
C GLY A 126 -13.65 -2.74 14.22
N ARG A 127 -12.35 -3.10 14.19
CA ARG A 127 -11.82 -4.37 14.74
C ARG A 127 -10.46 -4.16 15.37
N ILE A 128 -10.18 -4.90 16.45
CA ILE A 128 -8.90 -4.81 17.20
C ILE A 128 -7.80 -5.62 16.49
N GLU A 129 -8.13 -6.72 15.82
CA GLU A 129 -7.14 -7.62 15.19
C GLU A 129 -6.23 -6.95 14.15
N PRO A 130 -6.72 -6.08 13.23
CA PRO A 130 -5.87 -5.38 12.28
C PRO A 130 -4.89 -4.42 12.96
N VAL A 131 -5.34 -3.76 14.03
CA VAL A 131 -4.51 -2.83 14.81
C VAL A 131 -3.41 -3.59 15.54
N ALA A 132 -3.73 -4.72 16.16
CA ALA A 132 -2.76 -5.58 16.84
C ALA A 132 -1.72 -6.15 15.86
N PHE A 133 -2.15 -6.62 14.69
CA PHE A 133 -1.23 -7.11 13.66
C PHE A 133 -0.27 -6.02 13.20
N ALA A 134 -0.80 -4.83 12.88
CA ALA A 134 0.02 -3.75 12.36
C ALA A 134 0.91 -3.13 13.45
N ALA A 135 0.48 -3.11 14.72
CA ALA A 135 1.33 -2.76 15.86
C ALA A 135 2.45 -3.78 16.06
N GLY A 136 2.15 -5.08 15.96
CA GLY A 136 3.14 -6.15 16.01
C GLY A 136 4.17 -6.04 14.88
N TYR A 137 3.72 -5.79 13.65
CA TYR A 137 4.59 -5.53 12.51
C TYR A 137 5.47 -4.31 12.73
N ALA A 138 4.89 -3.20 13.20
CA ALA A 138 5.63 -1.98 13.53
C ALA A 138 6.70 -2.22 14.60
N LEU A 139 6.39 -3.00 15.63
CA LEU A 139 7.35 -3.38 16.68
C LEU A 139 8.49 -4.21 16.09
N VAL A 140 8.19 -5.20 15.25
CA VAL A 140 9.22 -6.01 14.57
C VAL A 140 10.10 -5.12 13.69
N VAL A 141 9.51 -4.24 12.89
CA VAL A 141 10.26 -3.28 12.06
C VAL A 141 11.14 -2.39 12.92
N ALA A 142 10.64 -1.85 14.04
CA ALA A 142 11.44 -1.02 14.94
C ALA A 142 12.62 -1.79 15.54
N VAL A 143 12.40 -3.01 16.01
CA VAL A 143 13.45 -3.88 16.59
C VAL A 143 14.49 -4.26 15.55
N VAL A 144 14.09 -4.56 14.31
CA VAL A 144 15.00 -4.89 13.20
C VAL A 144 15.73 -3.64 12.68
N SER A 145 15.10 -2.47 12.75
CA SER A 145 15.67 -1.21 12.25
C SER A 145 16.87 -0.76 13.09
N LEU A 146 16.87 -0.98 14.41
CA LEU A 146 18.00 -0.64 15.28
C LEU A 146 19.34 -1.28 14.85
N PRO A 147 19.47 -2.61 14.72
CA PRO A 147 20.72 -3.24 14.29
C PRO A 147 21.08 -2.86 12.85
N VAL A 148 20.10 -2.74 11.94
CA VAL A 148 20.35 -2.28 10.57
C VAL A 148 20.95 -0.87 10.60
N SER A 149 20.40 0.03 11.41
CA SER A 149 20.88 1.41 11.54
C SER A 149 22.31 1.48 12.10
N VAL A 150 22.62 0.64 13.09
CA VAL A 150 24.00 0.50 13.63
C VAL A 150 24.97 0.02 12.54
N ILE A 151 24.58 -1.00 11.76
CA ILE A 151 25.41 -1.53 10.67
C ILE A 151 25.62 -0.46 9.59
N THR A 152 24.57 0.25 9.17
CA THR A 152 24.67 1.27 8.12
C THR A 152 25.48 2.50 8.53
N ASN A 153 25.59 2.79 9.83
CA ASN A 153 26.47 3.84 10.34
C ASN A 153 27.97 3.53 10.18
N GLY A 154 28.34 2.30 9.83
CA GLY A 154 29.71 1.91 9.45
C GLY A 154 30.17 2.43 8.08
N GLY A 155 29.38 3.26 7.40
CA GLY A 155 29.68 3.80 6.06
C GLY A 155 29.32 2.82 4.94
N ILE A 156 29.96 3.00 3.77
CA ILE A 156 29.73 2.18 2.56
C ILE A 156 29.78 0.66 2.83
N PRO A 157 30.80 0.10 3.53
CA PRO A 157 30.83 -1.35 3.79
C PRO A 157 29.67 -1.81 4.68
N GLY A 158 29.22 -0.96 5.61
CA GLY A 158 28.03 -1.19 6.42
C GLY A 158 26.76 -1.28 5.58
N VAL A 159 26.58 -0.35 4.63
CA VAL A 159 25.44 -0.36 3.69
C VAL A 159 25.45 -1.63 2.83
N VAL A 160 26.61 -2.04 2.31
CA VAL A 160 26.74 -3.27 1.51
C VAL A 160 26.42 -4.51 2.35
N LEU A 161 26.90 -4.57 3.60
CA LEU A 161 26.62 -5.67 4.51
C LEU A 161 25.13 -5.75 4.88
N ALA A 162 24.51 -4.61 5.22
CA ALA A 162 23.08 -4.54 5.50
C ALA A 162 22.26 -5.01 4.28
N ALA A 163 22.61 -4.58 3.08
CA ALA A 163 21.96 -5.02 1.85
C ALA A 163 22.14 -6.52 1.59
N ALA A 164 23.32 -7.08 1.86
CA ALA A 164 23.61 -8.50 1.70
C ALA A 164 22.86 -9.38 2.71
N ILE A 165 22.55 -8.87 3.91
CA ILE A 165 21.75 -9.58 4.92
C ILE A 165 20.26 -9.50 4.59
N VAL A 166 19.77 -8.30 4.25
CA VAL A 166 18.33 -8.05 4.03
C VAL A 166 17.85 -8.58 2.67
N GLY A 167 18.68 -8.50 1.63
CA GLY A 167 18.33 -8.92 0.27
C GLY A 167 17.86 -10.39 0.17
N PRO A 168 18.63 -11.36 0.68
CA PRO A 168 18.24 -12.78 0.66
C PRO A 168 16.99 -13.07 1.48
N ALA A 169 16.77 -12.38 2.60
CA ALA A 169 15.57 -12.59 3.43
C ALA A 169 14.27 -12.36 2.63
N GLY A 170 14.26 -11.39 1.71
CA GLY A 170 13.14 -11.15 0.80
C GLY A 170 12.94 -12.23 -0.27
N LEU A 171 13.99 -12.98 -0.61
CA LEU A 171 13.94 -14.08 -1.58
C LEU A 171 13.51 -15.41 -0.94
N PHE A 172 13.96 -15.70 0.29
CA PHE A 172 13.60 -16.93 1.01
C PHE A 172 12.13 -16.99 1.44
N LEU A 173 11.47 -15.83 1.59
CA LEU A 173 10.04 -15.74 1.84
C LEU A 173 9.17 -16.09 0.62
N ARG A 174 9.79 -16.41 -0.54
CA ARG A 174 9.04 -16.98 -1.66
C ARG A 174 8.77 -18.45 -1.37
N PRO A 175 7.50 -18.89 -1.30
CA PRO A 175 7.22 -20.32 -1.31
C PRO A 175 7.82 -20.91 -2.60
N SER A 176 8.73 -21.86 -2.45
CA SER A 176 9.30 -22.59 -3.58
C SER A 176 8.17 -23.23 -4.38
N PRO A 177 8.09 -23.05 -5.71
CA PRO A 177 7.13 -23.75 -6.57
C PRO A 177 7.45 -25.24 -6.74
N SER A 178 8.37 -25.81 -5.95
CA SER A 178 8.63 -27.26 -5.89
C SER A 178 7.50 -27.98 -5.13
N GLY A 179 6.31 -27.99 -5.71
CA GLY A 179 5.14 -28.62 -5.09
C GLY A 179 3.86 -28.49 -5.93
N SER A 180 3.87 -28.93 -7.18
CA SER A 180 2.66 -29.17 -7.97
C SER A 180 2.92 -30.38 -8.88
N PRO A 181 1.97 -31.29 -9.18
CA PRO A 181 0.52 -31.15 -9.11
C PRO A 181 -0.19 -32.41 -8.54
N GLY A 182 -0.71 -32.33 -7.32
CA GLY A 182 -1.75 -33.25 -6.86
C GLY A 182 -3.07 -32.91 -7.53
N ARG A 183 -3.37 -33.58 -8.64
CA ARG A 183 -4.65 -33.56 -9.35
C ARG A 183 -5.82 -33.74 -8.38
N CYS A 184 -6.47 -32.65 -7.99
CA CYS A 184 -7.90 -32.69 -7.69
C CYS A 184 -8.63 -32.16 -8.92
N SER A 185 -8.64 -32.99 -9.96
CA SER A 185 -9.74 -33.00 -10.92
C SER A 185 -11.00 -33.41 -10.16
N HIS A 186 -11.54 -32.52 -9.34
CA HIS A 186 -12.95 -32.61 -9.00
C HIS A 186 -13.69 -32.19 -10.26
N ARG A 187 -13.81 -33.19 -11.14
CA ARG A 187 -14.87 -33.33 -12.13
C ARG A 187 -16.16 -33.04 -11.37
N LEU A 188 -16.57 -31.77 -11.37
CA LEU A 188 -17.96 -31.39 -11.19
C LEU A 188 -18.65 -32.01 -12.39
N THR A 189 -19.05 -33.26 -12.21
CA THR A 189 -20.16 -33.84 -12.93
C THR A 189 -21.29 -32.84 -12.82
N THR A 190 -21.45 -32.08 -13.89
CA THR A 190 -22.73 -31.63 -14.42
C THR A 190 -23.66 -32.85 -14.53
N THR A 191 -24.14 -33.33 -13.38
CA THR A 191 -25.34 -34.14 -13.31
C THR A 191 -26.47 -33.15 -13.09
N GLY A 192 -27.36 -33.08 -14.07
CA GLY A 192 -28.33 -32.02 -14.22
C GLY A 192 -29.21 -31.81 -13.00
N ARG A 193 -29.45 -30.53 -12.72
CA ARG A 193 -30.76 -30.05 -12.32
C ARG A 193 -30.96 -28.69 -12.95
N ARG A 194 -31.60 -28.70 -14.13
CA ARG A 194 -32.36 -27.53 -14.59
C ARG A 194 -33.44 -27.29 -13.53
N PRO A 195 -33.51 -26.11 -12.88
CA PRO A 195 -34.75 -25.74 -12.21
C PRO A 195 -35.85 -25.68 -13.29
N PRO A 196 -37.05 -26.19 -13.00
CA PRO A 196 -38.15 -26.16 -13.94
C PRO A 196 -38.46 -24.70 -14.30
N THR A 197 -38.52 -24.44 -15.60
CA THR A 197 -39.26 -23.33 -16.19
C THR A 197 -40.66 -23.31 -15.57
N GLU A 198 -40.84 -22.46 -14.56
CA GLU A 198 -42.16 -22.14 -14.04
C GLU A 198 -42.84 -21.23 -15.07
N ARG A 199 -43.76 -21.91 -15.73
CA ARG A 199 -44.60 -21.54 -16.84
C ARG A 199 -45.54 -20.41 -16.42
N ASN A 200 -45.57 -19.37 -17.24
CA ASN A 200 -46.66 -18.41 -17.45
C ASN A 200 -47.99 -18.69 -16.71
N THR A 201 -48.43 -17.72 -15.92
CA THR A 201 -49.86 -17.44 -15.70
C THR A 201 -50.19 -16.05 -16.26
N PRO A 202 -50.98 -15.97 -17.34
CA PRO A 202 -51.59 -14.75 -17.83
C PRO A 202 -53.05 -14.69 -17.36
N THR A 203 -53.43 -13.76 -16.46
CA THR A 203 -54.83 -13.32 -16.16
C THR A 203 -54.78 -12.41 -14.93
N GLY A 204 -55.42 -11.25 -14.80
CA GLY A 204 -56.24 -10.37 -15.63
C GLY A 204 -56.17 -8.97 -14.98
N SER A 205 -56.26 -7.86 -15.73
CA SER A 205 -57.51 -7.11 -15.94
C SER A 205 -58.42 -6.98 -14.71
N VAL A 206 -58.26 -5.91 -13.93
CA VAL A 206 -59.29 -5.15 -13.18
C VAL A 206 -58.74 -3.72 -13.09
N ALA A 207 -59.09 -2.72 -13.92
CA ALA A 207 -60.38 -2.06 -14.16
C ALA A 207 -60.98 -1.38 -12.92
N LEU A 208 -61.12 -0.04 -12.99
CA LEU A 208 -61.95 0.85 -12.13
C LEU A 208 -61.49 1.01 -10.67
N GLY A 209 -61.56 2.17 -10.02
CA GLY A 209 -62.08 3.51 -10.26
C GLY A 209 -61.65 4.34 -9.04
N GLY A 210 -61.38 5.64 -9.14
CA GLY A 210 -62.40 6.67 -9.07
C GLY A 210 -62.03 7.65 -7.95
N LEU A 211 -62.23 8.94 -8.26
CA LEU A 211 -62.09 10.15 -7.43
C LEU A 211 -60.67 10.72 -7.28
#